data_AF-A0A511X879-F1
#
_entry.id   AF-A0A511X879-F1
#
_cell.length_a   1.000
_cell.length_b   1.000
_cell.length_c   1.000
_cell.angle_alpha   90.00
_cell.angle_beta   90.00
_cell.angle_gamma   90.00
#
_symmetry.space_group_name_H-M   'P 1'
#
loop_
_entity.id
_entity.type
_entity.pdbx_description
1 polymer ?
#
loop_
_entity_poly.entity_id
_entity_poly.type
_entity_poly.pdbx_seq_one_letter_code
_entity_poly.pdbx_strand_id
1 'polypeptide(L)'
;MEFVPVRFFRPPALLALPFLAASVLPIAARADDSAAVQGMLDACYAGSGPCVIDLQGATKTLATTLKVDPELVTIRDAIFQCTMTSGTCLYVSEDGYVGKGRGGAHRLEGVALIGNKSADGVTMNYTDSQNYNIDAGMSLFNVRIVGFNHGITLGNNVWGVDMVNVIIGEGNIGIYAEPGTHNSGERSAFVGGTIYNNAVAGVDEEASCEIDFQGVSFDFNAQQMILAGPTSFTGHIENRDTGATEIVLKALEGVPPGSIYMSAGSTITVDQWDASAPKQACYVQTSLSGNNVVVPATLWGFGGKQGAVCGPGTVVTWNGGPPNFR
;
A
#
# COMPACT_ATOMS: atom_id res chain seq x y z
N MET A 1 -29.47 48.18 -63.85
CA MET A 1 -29.91 47.62 -62.56
C MET A 1 -29.09 48.28 -61.48
N GLU A 2 -29.77 49.02 -60.61
CA GLU A 2 -29.19 49.96 -59.64
C GLU A 2 -28.46 49.25 -58.49
N PHE A 3 -27.35 49.85 -58.06
CA PHE A 3 -26.67 49.56 -56.81
C PHE A 3 -27.48 50.12 -55.64
N VAL A 4 -27.86 49.27 -54.68
CA VAL A 4 -28.48 49.67 -53.41
C VAL A 4 -27.51 49.33 -52.26
N PRO A 5 -27.25 50.26 -51.31
CA PRO A 5 -26.13 50.15 -50.38
C PRO A 5 -26.43 49.31 -49.13
N VAL A 6 -25.38 48.67 -48.61
CA VAL A 6 -25.38 47.92 -47.35
C VAL A 6 -25.48 48.91 -46.18
N ARG A 7 -26.56 48.80 -45.38
CA ARG A 7 -26.71 49.52 -44.11
C ARG A 7 -25.98 48.76 -43.01
N PHE A 8 -25.01 49.43 -42.37
CA PHE A 8 -24.37 48.97 -41.15
C PHE A 8 -25.39 48.97 -39.99
N PHE A 9 -25.69 47.79 -39.45
CA PHE A 9 -26.41 47.64 -38.18
C PHE A 9 -25.42 47.93 -37.03
N ARG A 10 -25.69 48.97 -36.25
CA ARG A 10 -25.02 49.18 -34.95
C ARG A 10 -25.63 48.22 -33.93
N PRO A 11 -24.83 47.45 -33.16
CA PRO A 11 -25.37 46.70 -32.03
C PRO A 11 -25.81 47.66 -30.90
N PRO A 12 -26.82 47.30 -30.10
CA PRO A 12 -27.22 48.08 -28.94
C PRO A 12 -26.13 48.06 -27.86
N ALA A 13 -26.02 49.16 -27.12
CA ALA A 13 -25.10 49.31 -26.02
C ALA A 13 -25.31 48.21 -24.96
N LEU A 14 -24.25 47.45 -24.67
CA LEU A 14 -24.20 46.54 -23.54
C LEU A 14 -24.33 47.37 -22.25
N LEU A 15 -25.45 47.24 -21.54
CA LEU A 15 -25.50 47.60 -20.13
C LEU A 15 -24.56 46.66 -19.37
N ALA A 16 -23.48 47.21 -18.82
CA ALA A 16 -22.64 46.49 -17.87
C ALA A 16 -23.44 46.22 -16.59
N LEU A 17 -23.91 44.99 -16.43
CA LEU A 17 -24.32 44.49 -15.13
C LEU A 17 -23.07 44.36 -14.24
N PRO A 18 -23.09 44.81 -12.99
CA PRO A 18 -22.00 44.56 -12.07
C PRO A 18 -21.93 43.04 -11.84
N PHE A 19 -20.79 42.44 -12.21
CA PHE A 19 -20.41 41.11 -11.77
C PHE A 19 -20.44 41.12 -10.23
N LEU A 20 -21.45 40.45 -9.65
CA LEU A 20 -21.39 39.98 -8.27
C LEU A 20 -20.24 38.97 -8.23
N ALA A 21 -19.06 39.44 -7.84
CA ALA A 21 -17.97 38.57 -7.43
C ALA A 21 -18.54 37.68 -6.32
N ALA A 22 -18.68 36.38 -6.62
CA ALA A 22 -18.90 35.38 -5.59
C ALA A 22 -17.71 35.50 -4.63
N SER A 23 -17.95 36.05 -3.46
CA SER A 23 -17.01 36.01 -2.36
C SER A 23 -16.75 34.55 -2.05
N VAL A 24 -15.61 34.05 -2.54
CA VAL A 24 -15.04 32.80 -2.05
C VAL A 24 -14.72 33.06 -0.58
N LEU A 25 -15.65 32.71 0.29
CA LEU A 25 -15.40 32.66 1.72
C LEU A 25 -14.19 31.72 1.90
N PRO A 26 -13.12 32.17 2.59
CA PRO A 26 -12.01 31.28 2.85
C PRO A 26 -12.55 30.08 3.61
N ILE A 27 -12.37 28.88 3.03
CA ILE A 27 -12.61 27.63 3.74
C ILE A 27 -11.71 27.73 4.98
N ALA A 28 -12.32 27.83 6.17
CA ALA A 28 -11.56 27.85 7.41
C ALA A 28 -10.64 26.62 7.40
N ALA A 29 -9.33 26.85 7.52
CA ALA A 29 -8.38 25.76 7.66
C ALA A 29 -8.88 24.89 8.81
N ARG A 30 -9.04 23.58 8.57
CA ARG A 30 -9.38 22.64 9.65
C ARG A 30 -8.31 22.78 10.73
N ALA A 31 -8.74 22.86 11.99
CA ALA A 31 -7.83 22.94 13.11
C ALA A 31 -6.93 21.70 13.12
N ASP A 32 -5.63 21.90 13.31
CA ASP A 32 -4.67 20.81 13.42
C ASP A 32 -4.80 20.16 14.80
N ASP A 33 -5.19 18.88 14.83
CA ASP A 33 -5.36 18.06 16.03
C ASP A 33 -4.07 17.36 16.45
N SER A 34 -2.98 17.47 15.68
CA SER A 34 -1.77 16.65 15.88
C SER A 34 -1.23 16.71 17.30
N ALA A 35 -1.07 17.91 17.87
CA ALA A 35 -0.55 18.09 19.22
C ALA A 35 -1.48 17.50 20.30
N ALA A 36 -2.80 17.57 20.09
CA ALA A 36 -3.78 17.01 21.03
C ALA A 36 -3.76 15.48 20.99
N VAL A 37 -3.70 14.88 19.79
CA VAL A 37 -3.63 13.43 19.64
C VAL A 37 -2.28 12.88 20.12
N GLN A 38 -1.17 13.56 19.81
CA GLN A 38 0.14 13.19 20.36
C GLN A 38 0.14 13.30 21.89
N GLY A 39 -0.50 14.31 22.48
CA GLY A 39 -0.63 14.39 23.94
C GLY A 39 -1.40 13.22 24.57
N MET A 40 -2.39 12.64 23.87
CA MET A 40 -3.07 11.42 24.32
C MET A 40 -2.13 10.21 24.28
N LEU A 41 -1.35 10.08 23.21
CA LEU A 41 -0.32 9.05 23.05
C LEU A 41 0.75 9.17 24.14
N ASP A 42 1.28 10.36 24.37
CA ASP A 42 2.30 10.62 25.38
C ASP A 42 1.81 10.33 26.80
N ALA A 43 0.53 10.62 27.08
CA ALA A 43 -0.09 10.26 28.35
C ALA A 43 -0.16 8.73 28.55
N CYS A 44 -0.36 7.97 27.48
CA CYS A 44 -0.26 6.51 27.53
C CYS A 44 1.16 6.03 27.78
N TYR A 45 2.14 6.60 27.09
CA TYR A 45 3.55 6.22 27.22
C TYR A 45 4.10 6.52 28.62
N ALA A 46 3.59 7.55 29.29
CA ALA A 46 3.93 7.87 30.67
C ALA A 46 3.26 6.93 31.71
N GLY A 47 2.32 6.08 31.28
CA GLY A 47 1.63 5.12 32.13
C GLY A 47 2.51 3.96 32.60
N SER A 48 1.96 3.10 33.46
CA SER A 48 2.67 1.91 33.97
C SER A 48 2.47 0.67 33.09
N GLY A 49 1.63 0.75 32.06
CA GLY A 49 1.33 -0.36 31.16
C GLY A 49 0.55 0.09 29.92
N PRO A 50 0.23 -0.84 29.02
CA PRO A 50 -0.38 -0.50 27.75
C PRO A 50 -1.75 0.16 27.87
N CYS A 51 -2.11 0.97 26.87
CA CYS A 51 -3.35 1.72 26.85
C CYS A 51 -4.14 1.49 25.55
N VAL A 52 -5.42 1.90 25.60
CA VAL A 52 -6.28 2.01 24.42
C VAL A 52 -6.72 3.46 24.26
N ILE A 53 -6.48 4.03 23.08
CA ILE A 53 -7.05 5.31 22.66
C ILE A 53 -8.19 5.01 21.69
N ASP A 54 -9.41 5.21 22.17
CA ASP A 54 -10.63 5.06 21.39
C ASP A 54 -11.15 6.45 21.00
N LEU A 55 -11.13 6.74 19.70
CA LEU A 55 -11.60 8.03 19.17
C LEU A 55 -13.08 8.00 18.76
N GLN A 56 -13.78 6.88 18.95
CA GLN A 56 -15.24 6.76 18.78
C GLN A 56 -15.75 7.23 17.42
N GLY A 57 -14.98 6.95 16.36
CA GLY A 57 -15.24 7.38 14.99
C GLY A 57 -14.91 8.86 14.72
N ALA A 58 -14.27 9.57 15.65
CA ALA A 58 -13.94 10.98 15.46
C ALA A 58 -12.96 11.18 14.29
N THR A 59 -13.22 12.24 13.54
CA THR A 59 -12.27 12.73 12.54
C THR A 59 -11.27 13.69 13.19
N LYS A 60 -9.98 13.46 12.94
CA LYS A 60 -8.86 14.27 13.40
C LYS A 60 -8.05 14.72 12.21
N THR A 61 -7.75 16.02 12.12
CA THR A 61 -6.88 16.56 11.08
C THR A 61 -5.46 16.59 11.60
N LEU A 62 -4.54 15.91 10.90
CA LEU A 62 -3.14 15.80 11.30
C LEU A 62 -2.27 16.55 10.30
N ALA A 63 -1.68 17.67 10.73
CA ALA A 63 -0.70 18.40 9.93
C ALA A 63 0.75 17.99 10.23
N THR A 64 1.00 17.22 11.30
CA THR A 64 2.32 16.66 11.63
C THR A 64 2.24 15.18 11.94
N THR A 65 3.35 14.46 11.74
CA THR A 65 3.49 13.04 12.07
C THR A 65 3.17 12.76 13.53
N LEU A 66 2.38 11.70 13.77
CA LEU A 66 2.22 11.11 15.11
C LEU A 66 3.27 10.03 15.33
N LYS A 67 3.90 10.04 16.51
CA LYS A 67 4.82 9.00 16.95
C LYS A 67 4.08 7.97 17.78
N VAL A 68 4.11 6.73 17.30
CA VAL A 68 3.37 5.61 17.85
C VAL A 68 4.36 4.60 18.42
N ASP A 69 4.34 4.39 19.74
CA ASP A 69 5.05 3.27 20.38
C ASP A 69 4.22 2.00 20.19
N PRO A 70 4.66 1.05 19.34
CA PRO A 70 3.90 -0.14 19.06
C PRO A 70 3.72 -1.07 20.26
N GLU A 71 4.57 -0.98 21.30
CA GLU A 71 4.47 -1.86 22.46
C GLU A 71 3.52 -1.34 23.56
N LEU A 72 2.96 -0.12 23.41
CA LEU A 72 2.22 0.53 24.50
C LEU A 72 0.82 1.02 24.14
N VAL A 73 0.45 1.11 22.86
CA VAL A 73 -0.85 1.70 22.51
C VAL A 73 -1.59 0.95 21.41
N THR A 74 -2.87 0.68 21.69
CA THR A 74 -3.87 0.39 20.65
C THR A 74 -4.66 1.65 20.33
N ILE A 75 -4.69 2.03 19.06
CA ILE A 75 -5.48 3.16 18.55
C ILE A 75 -6.67 2.56 17.81
N ARG A 76 -7.89 2.97 18.17
CA ARG A 76 -9.09 2.45 17.51
C ARG A 76 -10.14 3.49 17.17
N ASP A 77 -10.96 3.12 16.19
CA ASP A 77 -12.16 3.84 15.75
C ASP A 77 -11.86 5.33 15.46
N ALA A 78 -11.01 5.59 14.48
CA ALA A 78 -10.53 6.93 14.17
C ALA A 78 -10.52 7.21 12.67
N ILE A 79 -10.76 8.46 12.28
CA ILE A 79 -10.51 8.94 10.91
C ILE A 79 -9.44 10.03 10.96
N PHE A 80 -8.24 9.72 10.48
CA PHE A 80 -7.15 10.67 10.38
C PHE A 80 -7.09 11.28 8.97
N GLN A 81 -7.26 12.59 8.89
CA GLN A 81 -7.03 13.37 7.67
C GLN A 81 -5.63 13.98 7.73
N CYS A 82 -4.70 13.35 7.05
CA CYS A 82 -3.29 13.70 7.08
C CYS A 82 -3.02 14.75 5.99
N THR A 83 -2.74 15.99 6.40
CA THR A 83 -2.59 17.13 5.47
C THR A 83 -1.14 17.51 5.20
N MET A 84 -0.19 16.85 5.86
CA MET A 84 1.26 17.04 5.64
C MET A 84 1.65 16.76 4.18
N THR A 85 2.67 17.47 3.70
CA THR A 85 3.15 17.38 2.31
C THR A 85 4.44 16.55 2.15
N SER A 86 4.95 16.01 3.26
CA SER A 86 6.11 15.13 3.32
C SER A 86 6.12 14.39 4.66
N GLY A 87 7.02 13.42 4.81
CA GLY A 87 7.09 12.58 6.00
C GLY A 87 6.03 11.49 5.98
N THR A 88 5.51 11.13 7.15
CA THR A 88 4.52 10.06 7.32
C THR A 88 3.41 10.49 8.27
N CYS A 89 2.20 9.96 8.10
CA CYS A 89 1.10 10.28 9.01
C CYS A 89 1.29 9.62 10.38
N LEU A 90 1.52 8.31 10.40
CA LEU A 90 1.85 7.55 11.61
C LEU A 90 3.26 6.97 11.46
N TYR A 91 4.17 7.36 12.35
CA TYR A 91 5.49 6.76 12.47
C TYR A 91 5.49 5.79 13.66
N VAL A 92 5.56 4.50 13.36
CA VAL A 92 5.53 3.41 14.33
C VAL A 92 6.97 2.99 14.63
N SER A 93 7.37 3.17 15.88
CA SER A 93 8.73 2.87 16.34
C SER A 93 8.81 2.83 17.86
N GLU A 94 9.65 1.94 18.39
CA GLU A 94 10.06 1.91 19.81
C GLU A 94 11.16 2.97 20.12
N ASP A 95 11.72 3.62 19.09
CA ASP A 95 12.84 4.52 19.26
C ASP A 95 12.48 5.71 20.17
N GLY A 96 13.24 5.84 21.27
CA GLY A 96 13.08 6.94 22.22
C GLY A 96 12.13 6.65 23.39
N TYR A 97 11.56 5.45 23.49
CA TYR A 97 10.68 5.05 24.59
C TYR A 97 11.38 4.19 25.66
N VAL A 98 10.92 4.31 26.91
CA VAL A 98 11.49 3.61 28.08
C VAL A 98 10.71 2.33 28.33
N GLY A 99 11.32 1.17 28.06
CA GLY A 99 10.75 -0.14 28.41
C GLY A 99 10.54 -1.11 27.25
N LYS A 100 11.51 -1.15 26.33
CA LYS A 100 11.61 -2.03 25.17
C LYS A 100 11.42 -3.52 25.50
N GLY A 101 10.80 -4.27 24.59
CA GLY A 101 10.70 -5.72 24.62
C GLY A 101 9.65 -6.25 25.60
N ARG A 102 8.55 -5.52 25.81
CA ARG A 102 7.46 -5.97 26.70
C ARG A 102 6.49 -6.95 26.04
N GLY A 103 6.62 -7.22 24.74
CA GLY A 103 5.89 -8.29 24.06
C GLY A 103 4.38 -8.05 24.04
N GLY A 104 3.96 -6.80 23.82
CA GLY A 104 2.55 -6.42 23.67
C GLY A 104 2.13 -6.48 22.20
N ALA A 105 1.09 -7.26 21.88
CA ALA A 105 0.48 -7.26 20.56
C ALA A 105 -0.58 -6.15 20.46
N HIS A 106 -0.15 -4.93 20.11
CA HIS A 106 -1.05 -3.79 19.95
C HIS A 106 -1.49 -3.59 18.51
N ARG A 107 -2.46 -2.69 18.32
CA ARG A 107 -3.22 -2.62 17.07
C ARG A 107 -3.54 -1.20 16.64
N LEU A 108 -3.56 -1.01 15.32
CA LEU A 108 -4.48 -0.05 14.70
C LEU A 108 -5.76 -0.80 14.35
N GLU A 109 -6.89 -0.40 14.93
CA GLU A 109 -8.15 -1.14 14.80
C GLU A 109 -9.30 -0.22 14.33
N GLY A 110 -9.90 -0.51 13.17
CA GLY A 110 -11.01 0.32 12.67
C GLY A 110 -10.59 1.76 12.35
N VAL A 111 -9.34 1.97 11.96
CA VAL A 111 -8.76 3.28 11.66
C VAL A 111 -8.78 3.55 10.15
N ALA A 112 -9.18 4.76 9.75
CA ALA A 112 -9.02 5.26 8.39
C ALA A 112 -7.98 6.38 8.34
N LEU A 113 -7.00 6.27 7.45
CA LEU A 113 -6.00 7.29 7.13
C LEU A 113 -6.27 7.81 5.72
N ILE A 114 -6.35 9.13 5.57
CA ILE A 114 -6.65 9.80 4.31
C ILE A 114 -5.56 10.86 4.06
N GLY A 115 -4.77 10.67 3.00
CA GLY A 115 -3.66 11.55 2.62
C GLY A 115 -3.92 12.38 1.36
N ASN A 116 -2.83 12.93 0.81
CA ASN A 116 -2.79 13.81 -0.36
C ASN A 116 -1.72 13.42 -1.41
N LYS A 117 -1.26 12.17 -1.41
CA LYS A 117 -0.20 11.56 -2.24
C LYS A 117 1.21 12.12 -2.04
N SER A 118 1.43 12.99 -1.05
CA SER A 118 2.73 13.64 -0.84
C SER A 118 3.50 13.11 0.37
N ALA A 119 2.81 12.52 1.33
CA ALA A 119 3.38 11.87 2.52
C ALA A 119 3.03 10.39 2.55
N ASP A 120 3.73 9.62 3.37
CA ASP A 120 3.44 8.21 3.61
C ASP A 120 2.31 8.05 4.66
N GLY A 121 1.60 6.92 4.60
CA GLY A 121 0.49 6.64 5.50
C GLY A 121 0.97 6.14 6.86
N VAL A 122 1.47 4.90 6.88
CA VAL A 122 2.07 4.27 8.05
C VAL A 122 3.50 3.90 7.71
N THR A 123 4.47 4.41 8.46
CA THR A 123 5.86 3.99 8.35
C THR A 123 6.24 3.22 9.60
N MET A 124 6.68 1.98 9.44
CA MET A 124 7.29 1.19 10.51
C MET A 124 8.80 1.22 10.31
N ASN A 125 9.56 1.67 11.31
CA ASN A 125 11.02 1.70 11.24
C ASN A 125 11.63 1.87 12.63
N TYR A 126 12.53 0.95 13.00
CA TYR A 126 13.20 0.95 14.30
C TYR A 126 14.70 1.08 14.06
N THR A 127 15.31 2.19 14.49
CA THR A 127 16.69 2.55 14.15
C THR A 127 17.70 2.11 15.21
N ASP A 128 17.25 1.70 16.40
CA ASP A 128 18.15 1.16 17.42
C ASP A 128 18.65 -0.25 17.04
N SER A 129 19.95 -0.37 16.80
CA SER A 129 20.62 -1.62 16.40
C SER A 129 20.86 -2.62 17.54
N GLN A 130 20.58 -2.23 18.79
CA GLN A 130 20.65 -3.12 19.96
C GLN A 130 19.30 -3.81 20.26
N ASN A 131 18.26 -3.47 19.52
CA ASN A 131 16.92 -4.00 19.77
C ASN A 131 16.73 -5.35 19.08
N TYR A 132 16.56 -6.39 19.90
CA TYR A 132 15.94 -7.64 19.48
C TYR A 132 14.41 -7.48 19.56
N ASN A 133 13.85 -6.69 18.63
CA ASN A 133 12.39 -6.66 18.47
C ASN A 133 11.93 -8.09 18.16
N ILE A 134 10.91 -8.59 18.87
CA ILE A 134 10.39 -9.96 18.69
C ILE A 134 9.43 -10.04 17.50
N ASP A 135 8.90 -8.89 17.06
CA ASP A 135 8.10 -8.66 15.86
C ASP A 135 7.99 -7.14 15.63
N ALA A 136 7.13 -6.69 14.73
CA ALA A 136 6.86 -5.28 14.48
C ALA A 136 6.08 -4.58 15.60
N GLY A 137 5.68 -5.28 16.67
CA GLY A 137 4.97 -4.78 17.85
C GLY A 137 3.52 -4.34 17.61
N MET A 138 3.15 -4.03 16.37
CA MET A 138 1.82 -3.52 16.01
C MET A 138 1.25 -4.22 14.78
N SER A 139 0.03 -4.74 14.94
CA SER A 139 -0.77 -5.31 13.86
C SER A 139 -1.84 -4.32 13.37
N LEU A 140 -2.32 -4.49 12.14
CA LEU A 140 -3.42 -3.67 11.61
C LEU A 140 -4.67 -4.53 11.43
N PHE A 141 -5.81 -4.06 11.94
CA PHE A 141 -7.10 -4.74 11.85
C PHE A 141 -8.19 -3.80 11.33
N ASN A 142 -8.82 -4.15 10.21
CA ASN A 142 -9.89 -3.33 9.60
C ASN A 142 -9.43 -1.88 9.34
N VAL A 143 -8.22 -1.71 8.81
CA VAL A 143 -7.61 -0.39 8.57
C VAL A 143 -7.78 0.00 7.11
N ARG A 144 -8.11 1.27 6.85
CA ARG A 144 -8.17 1.85 5.49
C ARG A 144 -7.11 2.93 5.33
N ILE A 145 -6.20 2.79 4.38
CA ILE A 145 -5.11 3.74 4.10
C ILE A 145 -5.25 4.22 2.67
N VAL A 146 -5.60 5.49 2.45
CA VAL A 146 -5.81 5.98 1.08
C VAL A 146 -5.15 7.31 0.78
N GLY A 147 -4.71 7.45 -0.46
CA GLY A 147 -4.17 8.70 -0.98
C GLY A 147 -2.82 9.07 -0.37
N PHE A 148 -1.91 8.12 -0.18
CA PHE A 148 -0.55 8.41 0.30
C PHE A 148 0.49 8.21 -0.81
N ASN A 149 1.69 8.72 -0.60
CA ASN A 149 2.83 8.39 -1.46
C ASN A 149 3.12 6.89 -1.33
N HIS A 150 3.45 6.42 -0.12
CA HIS A 150 3.38 5.00 0.22
C HIS A 150 2.28 4.76 1.25
N GLY A 151 1.41 3.77 1.03
CA GLY A 151 0.40 3.41 2.02
C GLY A 151 1.02 2.89 3.31
N ILE A 152 1.82 1.83 3.19
CA ILE A 152 2.64 1.27 4.27
C ILE A 152 4.10 1.23 3.81
N THR A 153 5.01 1.71 4.67
CA THR A 153 6.46 1.64 4.47
C THR A 153 7.09 0.73 5.52
N LEU A 154 7.83 -0.28 5.08
CA LEU A 154 8.57 -1.24 5.92
C LEU A 154 10.07 -0.91 5.88
N GLY A 155 10.59 -0.39 6.99
CA GLY A 155 11.98 0.02 7.17
C GLY A 155 12.83 -0.96 7.99
N ASN A 156 13.83 -0.44 8.70
CA ASN A 156 14.78 -1.22 9.50
C ASN A 156 14.13 -1.89 10.71
N ASN A 157 14.63 -3.07 11.05
CA ASN A 157 14.19 -3.90 12.17
C ASN A 157 12.67 -4.18 12.16
N VAL A 158 12.05 -4.21 10.96
CA VAL A 158 10.62 -4.50 10.77
C VAL A 158 10.45 -5.92 10.25
N TRP A 159 9.75 -6.75 11.00
CA TRP A 159 9.44 -8.14 10.65
C TRP A 159 8.19 -8.60 11.40
N GLY A 160 7.52 -9.67 10.98
CA GLY A 160 6.35 -10.19 11.70
C GLY A 160 5.13 -9.27 11.65
N VAL A 161 4.97 -8.44 10.61
CA VAL A 161 3.83 -7.51 10.53
C VAL A 161 2.57 -8.26 10.12
N ASP A 162 1.61 -8.40 11.04
CA ASP A 162 0.31 -9.01 10.76
C ASP A 162 -0.75 -7.95 10.42
N MET A 163 -1.37 -8.10 9.26
CA MET A 163 -2.35 -7.17 8.70
C MET A 163 -3.61 -7.94 8.29
N VAL A 164 -4.75 -7.60 8.88
CA VAL A 164 -6.02 -8.31 8.68
C VAL A 164 -7.10 -7.36 8.21
N ASN A 165 -7.68 -7.65 7.04
CA ASN A 165 -8.70 -6.83 6.38
C ASN A 165 -8.25 -5.36 6.22
N VAL A 166 -7.07 -5.17 5.62
CA VAL A 166 -6.50 -3.84 5.36
C VAL A 166 -6.78 -3.43 3.92
N ILE A 167 -7.27 -2.21 3.73
CA ILE A 167 -7.56 -1.63 2.42
C ILE A 167 -6.56 -0.51 2.16
N ILE A 168 -5.76 -0.63 1.09
CA ILE A 168 -4.73 0.34 0.73
C ILE A 168 -4.95 0.80 -0.71
N GLY A 169 -5.13 2.10 -0.97
CA GLY A 169 -5.33 2.49 -2.36
C GLY A 169 -5.39 3.97 -2.66
N GLU A 170 -5.60 4.27 -3.94
CA GLU A 170 -5.65 5.63 -4.46
C GLU A 170 -4.38 6.45 -4.17
N GLY A 171 -3.26 5.79 -3.85
CA GLY A 171 -1.94 6.38 -3.56
C GLY A 171 -0.99 6.30 -4.75
N ASN A 172 0.32 6.38 -4.48
CA ASN A 172 1.35 6.05 -5.48
C ASN A 172 1.75 4.57 -5.36
N ILE A 173 2.22 4.13 -4.19
CA ILE A 173 2.55 2.73 -3.89
C ILE A 173 1.71 2.27 -2.70
N GLY A 174 1.14 1.05 -2.78
CA GLY A 174 0.39 0.47 -1.66
C GLY A 174 1.31 0.09 -0.50
N ILE A 175 2.16 -0.91 -0.71
CA ILE A 175 3.18 -1.38 0.25
C ILE A 175 4.55 -1.15 -0.34
N TYR A 176 5.43 -0.50 0.42
CA TYR A 176 6.80 -0.21 0.04
C TYR A 176 7.77 -0.82 1.05
N ALA A 177 8.68 -1.68 0.60
CA ALA A 177 9.80 -2.15 1.44
C ALA A 177 11.05 -1.37 1.06
N GLU A 178 11.65 -0.66 2.03
CA GLU A 178 12.75 0.26 1.76
C GLU A 178 14.04 -0.48 1.35
N PRO A 179 14.89 0.10 0.50
CA PRO A 179 16.19 -0.49 0.18
C PRO A 179 17.15 -0.45 1.38
N GLY A 180 18.02 -1.45 1.46
CA GLY A 180 19.14 -1.46 2.40
C GLY A 180 18.73 -1.60 3.86
N THR A 181 17.53 -2.11 4.14
CA THR A 181 17.04 -2.35 5.50
C THR A 181 17.89 -3.38 6.23
N HIS A 182 18.19 -3.11 7.49
CA HIS A 182 18.87 -4.01 8.40
C HIS A 182 17.88 -4.87 9.20
N ASN A 183 18.13 -6.17 9.32
CA ASN A 183 17.37 -7.09 10.20
C ASN A 183 15.84 -6.99 10.00
N SER A 184 15.39 -7.04 8.75
CA SER A 184 14.00 -6.78 8.37
C SER A 184 13.50 -7.82 7.39
N GLY A 185 12.18 -7.86 7.21
CA GLY A 185 11.53 -8.61 6.15
C GLY A 185 11.17 -10.04 6.50
N GLU A 186 11.43 -10.55 7.70
CA GLU A 186 10.93 -11.88 8.09
C GLU A 186 9.40 -11.84 8.22
N ARG A 187 8.71 -12.76 7.53
CA ARG A 187 7.30 -13.12 7.70
C ARG A 187 6.31 -11.95 7.95
N SER A 188 6.03 -11.12 6.94
CA SER A 188 4.91 -10.16 7.00
C SER A 188 3.68 -10.71 6.30
N ALA A 189 2.51 -10.68 6.96
CA ALA A 189 1.29 -11.31 6.46
C ALA A 189 0.14 -10.32 6.26
N PHE A 190 -0.49 -10.38 5.08
CA PHE A 190 -1.70 -9.65 4.71
C PHE A 190 -2.84 -10.63 4.48
N VAL A 191 -3.82 -10.62 5.36
CA VAL A 191 -4.95 -11.55 5.38
C VAL A 191 -6.25 -10.81 5.10
N GLY A 192 -6.79 -10.99 3.90
CA GLY A 192 -7.95 -10.28 3.40
C GLY A 192 -7.67 -8.81 3.07
N GLY A 193 -8.68 -8.12 2.55
CA GLY A 193 -8.58 -6.72 2.17
C GLY A 193 -8.21 -6.53 0.69
N THR A 194 -7.81 -5.31 0.35
CA THR A 194 -7.69 -4.88 -1.05
C THR A 194 -6.60 -3.83 -1.22
N ILE A 195 -5.71 -4.03 -2.19
CA ILE A 195 -4.72 -3.06 -2.62
C ILE A 195 -5.10 -2.56 -4.01
N TYR A 196 -5.48 -1.30 -4.16
CA TYR A 196 -6.14 -0.85 -5.38
C TYR A 196 -5.79 0.56 -5.86
N ASN A 197 -5.91 0.77 -7.18
CA ASN A 197 -5.79 2.08 -7.82
C ASN A 197 -4.54 2.89 -7.43
N ASN A 198 -3.43 2.20 -7.11
CA ASN A 198 -2.16 2.87 -6.84
C ASN A 198 -1.49 3.26 -8.16
N ALA A 199 -0.98 4.49 -8.23
CA ALA A 199 -0.51 5.10 -9.47
C ALA A 199 0.83 4.55 -9.97
N VAL A 200 1.61 3.91 -9.09
CA VAL A 200 2.91 3.30 -9.38
C VAL A 200 2.81 1.78 -9.22
N ALA A 201 2.54 1.29 -8.00
CA ALA A 201 2.48 -0.14 -7.74
C ALA A 201 1.56 -0.51 -6.57
N GLY A 202 1.01 -1.73 -6.57
CA GLY A 202 0.38 -2.31 -5.38
C GLY A 202 1.42 -2.63 -4.31
N VAL A 203 2.50 -3.31 -4.71
CA VAL A 203 3.69 -3.59 -3.89
C VAL A 203 4.93 -3.17 -4.67
N ASP A 204 5.85 -2.47 -4.02
CA ASP A 204 7.22 -2.27 -4.50
C ASP A 204 8.22 -2.63 -3.40
N GLU A 205 8.94 -3.72 -3.63
CA GLU A 205 9.84 -4.32 -2.65
C GLU A 205 11.30 -4.03 -3.04
N GLU A 206 11.93 -3.02 -2.47
CA GLU A 206 13.35 -2.68 -2.69
C GLU A 206 14.30 -3.37 -1.68
N ALA A 207 13.77 -4.25 -0.83
CA ALA A 207 14.49 -5.16 0.06
C ALA A 207 14.18 -6.62 -0.28
N SER A 208 14.71 -7.57 0.49
CA SER A 208 14.38 -9.00 0.40
C SER A 208 13.49 -9.40 1.57
N CYS A 209 12.21 -9.13 1.45
CA CYS A 209 11.19 -9.39 2.45
C CYS A 209 10.36 -10.63 2.07
N GLU A 210 10.08 -11.46 3.08
CA GLU A 210 9.08 -12.50 3.04
C GLU A 210 7.70 -11.90 3.27
N ILE A 211 6.85 -11.91 2.24
CA ILE A 211 5.50 -11.35 2.28
C ILE A 211 4.46 -12.41 1.91
N ASP A 212 3.50 -12.63 2.78
CA ASP A 212 2.40 -13.57 2.58
C ASP A 212 1.09 -12.81 2.34
N PHE A 213 0.46 -13.02 1.20
CA PHE A 213 -0.89 -12.55 0.90
C PHE A 213 -1.88 -13.70 0.96
N GLN A 214 -2.92 -13.57 1.79
CA GLN A 214 -3.96 -14.57 1.98
C GLN A 214 -5.36 -13.98 1.80
N GLY A 215 -6.02 -14.31 0.69
CA GLY A 215 -7.36 -13.81 0.35
C GLY A 215 -7.38 -12.31 0.01
N VAL A 216 -6.28 -11.77 -0.51
CA VAL A 216 -6.14 -10.33 -0.82
C VAL A 216 -6.46 -10.06 -2.29
N SER A 217 -7.15 -8.96 -2.56
CA SER A 217 -7.36 -8.46 -3.93
C SER A 217 -6.35 -7.38 -4.30
N PHE A 218 -5.84 -7.43 -5.53
CA PHE A 218 -4.96 -6.45 -6.14
C PHE A 218 -5.62 -5.90 -7.40
N ASP A 219 -6.23 -4.72 -7.29
CA ASP A 219 -7.20 -4.26 -8.28
C ASP A 219 -6.77 -2.93 -8.92
N PHE A 220 -6.56 -2.95 -10.25
CA PHE A 220 -6.32 -1.76 -11.07
C PHE A 220 -5.11 -0.90 -10.67
N ASN A 221 -4.11 -1.49 -9.99
CA ASN A 221 -2.84 -0.83 -9.77
C ASN A 221 -2.08 -0.70 -11.10
N ALA A 222 -1.27 0.35 -11.25
CA ALA A 222 -0.47 0.53 -12.47
C ALA A 222 0.49 -0.65 -12.72
N GLN A 223 1.14 -1.12 -11.66
CA GLN A 223 1.84 -2.40 -11.54
C GLN A 223 1.25 -3.13 -10.33
N GLN A 224 0.97 -4.43 -10.39
CA GLN A 224 0.40 -5.11 -9.21
C GLN A 224 1.47 -5.34 -8.16
N MET A 225 2.57 -5.99 -8.55
CA MET A 225 3.66 -6.32 -7.65
C MET A 225 5.02 -6.20 -8.33
N ILE A 226 5.98 -5.58 -7.63
CA ILE A 226 7.41 -5.62 -7.91
C ILE A 226 8.07 -6.26 -6.69
N LEU A 227 8.62 -7.46 -6.88
CA LEU A 227 9.08 -8.34 -5.80
C LEU A 227 10.56 -8.68 -5.98
N ALA A 228 11.26 -8.83 -4.87
CA ALA A 228 12.67 -9.21 -4.80
C ALA A 228 12.94 -10.32 -3.77
N GLY A 229 12.05 -10.53 -2.80
CA GLY A 229 12.10 -11.59 -1.80
C GLY A 229 11.15 -12.76 -2.12
N PRO A 230 10.97 -13.68 -1.16
CA PRO A 230 9.95 -14.72 -1.26
C PRO A 230 8.54 -14.17 -0.99
N THR A 231 7.57 -14.54 -1.82
CA THR A 231 6.18 -14.11 -1.66
C THR A 231 5.21 -15.26 -1.82
N SER A 232 4.33 -15.47 -0.83
CA SER A 232 3.19 -16.38 -0.99
C SER A 232 1.94 -15.59 -1.39
N PHE A 233 1.19 -16.07 -2.37
CA PHE A 233 0.00 -15.38 -2.86
C PHE A 233 -1.21 -16.32 -2.98
N THR A 234 -2.22 -16.03 -2.17
CA THR A 234 -3.58 -16.52 -2.30
C THR A 234 -4.49 -15.31 -2.49
N GLY A 235 -5.18 -15.19 -3.62
CA GLY A 235 -6.03 -14.02 -3.83
C GLY A 235 -6.46 -13.75 -5.27
N HIS A 236 -6.90 -12.53 -5.50
CA HIS A 236 -7.37 -12.05 -6.79
C HIS A 236 -6.47 -10.93 -7.29
N ILE A 237 -6.06 -10.99 -8.56
CA ILE A 237 -5.45 -9.86 -9.26
C ILE A 237 -6.41 -9.47 -10.37
N GLU A 238 -6.89 -8.23 -10.37
CA GLU A 238 -7.65 -7.64 -11.46
C GLU A 238 -6.91 -6.44 -12.04
N ASN A 239 -6.84 -6.35 -13.37
CA ASN A 239 -6.29 -5.16 -14.01
C ASN A 239 -7.00 -4.77 -15.31
N ARG A 240 -6.80 -3.51 -15.69
CA ARG A 240 -7.05 -3.04 -17.06
C ARG A 240 -6.00 -3.58 -18.02
N ASP A 241 -6.30 -3.60 -19.31
CA ASP A 241 -5.30 -3.91 -20.34
C ASP A 241 -4.25 -2.79 -20.45
N THR A 242 -3.14 -2.94 -19.72
CA THR A 242 -2.00 -2.01 -19.71
C THR A 242 -0.92 -2.39 -20.70
N GLY A 243 -0.96 -3.62 -21.24
CA GLY A 243 0.15 -4.22 -21.99
C GLY A 243 1.40 -4.57 -21.16
N ALA A 244 1.41 -4.28 -19.86
CA ALA A 244 2.50 -4.58 -18.93
C ALA A 244 2.24 -5.86 -18.12
N THR A 245 3.29 -6.59 -17.76
CA THR A 245 3.15 -7.78 -16.90
C THR A 245 2.61 -7.42 -15.51
N GLU A 246 1.74 -8.24 -14.92
CA GLU A 246 1.12 -7.95 -13.62
C GLU A 246 2.12 -8.05 -12.45
N ILE A 247 3.07 -8.99 -12.52
CA ILE A 247 4.07 -9.24 -11.48
C ILE A 247 5.47 -9.17 -12.08
N VAL A 248 6.39 -8.49 -11.40
CA VAL A 248 7.81 -8.44 -11.76
C VAL A 248 8.63 -9.01 -10.61
N LEU A 249 9.42 -10.05 -10.89
CA LEU A 249 10.51 -10.52 -10.03
C LEU A 249 11.81 -9.85 -10.46
N LYS A 250 12.26 -8.86 -9.69
CA LYS A 250 13.45 -8.06 -9.99
C LYS A 250 14.71 -8.67 -9.37
N ALA A 251 15.85 -8.09 -9.74
CA ALA A 251 17.16 -8.40 -9.19
C ALA A 251 17.58 -7.29 -8.22
N LEU A 252 18.10 -7.68 -7.06
CA LEU A 252 18.78 -6.77 -6.14
C LEU A 252 20.25 -7.19 -6.01
N GLU A 253 21.15 -6.21 -5.92
CA GLU A 253 22.59 -6.48 -5.81
C GLU A 253 22.91 -7.18 -4.49
N GLY A 254 23.64 -8.31 -4.56
CA GLY A 254 24.06 -9.06 -3.37
C GLY A 254 22.94 -9.82 -2.66
N VAL A 255 21.71 -9.80 -3.19
CA VAL A 255 20.53 -10.44 -2.61
C VAL A 255 20.17 -11.70 -3.42
N PRO A 256 19.74 -12.79 -2.77
CA PRO A 256 19.23 -13.97 -3.47
C PRO A 256 18.04 -13.64 -4.39
N PRO A 257 17.86 -14.37 -5.50
CA PRO A 257 16.70 -14.18 -6.36
C PRO A 257 15.38 -14.40 -5.61
N GLY A 258 14.43 -13.48 -5.78
CA GLY A 258 13.07 -13.59 -5.26
C GLY A 258 12.26 -14.71 -5.89
N SER A 259 11.12 -15.02 -5.27
CA SER A 259 10.21 -16.07 -5.69
C SER A 259 8.76 -15.72 -5.40
N ILE A 260 7.83 -16.24 -6.21
CA ILE A 260 6.41 -16.17 -5.92
C ILE A 260 5.77 -17.56 -5.92
N TYR A 261 5.02 -17.87 -4.87
CA TYR A 261 4.27 -19.10 -4.68
C TYR A 261 2.78 -18.78 -4.70
N MET A 262 2.09 -19.13 -5.77
CA MET A 262 0.65 -18.95 -5.88
C MET A 262 -0.08 -20.23 -5.45
N SER A 263 -1.16 -20.09 -4.68
CA SER A 263 -1.97 -21.23 -4.24
C SER A 263 -3.13 -21.55 -5.20
N ALA A 264 -3.72 -22.74 -5.05
CA ALA A 264 -4.93 -23.12 -5.76
C ALA A 264 -6.11 -22.23 -5.32
N GLY A 265 -6.87 -21.71 -6.30
CA GLY A 265 -7.96 -20.76 -6.06
C GLY A 265 -7.58 -19.30 -6.28
N SER A 266 -6.28 -19.00 -6.42
CA SER A 266 -5.85 -17.68 -6.91
C SER A 266 -6.29 -17.46 -8.36
N THR A 267 -6.50 -16.20 -8.72
CA THR A 267 -6.94 -15.82 -10.08
C THR A 267 -6.26 -14.55 -10.53
N ILE A 268 -5.90 -14.47 -11.82
CA ILE A 268 -5.41 -13.23 -12.43
C ILE A 268 -6.29 -12.87 -13.63
N THR A 269 -7.07 -11.81 -13.53
CA THR A 269 -7.94 -11.33 -14.62
C THR A 269 -7.47 -9.99 -15.14
N VAL A 270 -7.41 -9.88 -16.47
CA VAL A 270 -7.23 -8.62 -17.17
C VAL A 270 -8.51 -8.34 -17.94
N ASP A 271 -8.97 -7.09 -17.94
CA ASP A 271 -10.23 -6.65 -18.56
C ASP A 271 -10.56 -7.41 -19.85
N GLN A 272 -11.79 -7.94 -19.89
CA GLN A 272 -12.29 -8.79 -20.98
C GLN A 272 -11.41 -10.03 -21.19
N TRP A 273 -11.02 -10.69 -20.09
CA TRP A 273 -10.18 -11.87 -20.14
C TRP A 273 -10.78 -12.94 -21.06
N ASP A 274 -9.96 -13.37 -22.02
CA ASP A 274 -10.27 -14.43 -22.98
C ASP A 274 -9.05 -15.34 -23.08
N ALA A 275 -9.18 -16.58 -22.62
CA ALA A 275 -8.11 -17.57 -22.69
C ALA A 275 -7.59 -17.82 -24.11
N SER A 276 -8.45 -17.62 -25.13
CA SER A 276 -8.07 -17.78 -26.53
C SER A 276 -7.35 -16.56 -27.11
N ALA A 277 -7.44 -15.41 -26.43
CA ALA A 277 -6.88 -14.14 -26.87
C ALA A 277 -6.29 -13.35 -25.67
N PRO A 278 -5.23 -13.87 -25.02
CA PRO A 278 -4.65 -13.22 -23.86
C PRO A 278 -4.14 -11.81 -24.20
N LYS A 279 -4.34 -10.85 -23.29
CA LYS A 279 -3.98 -9.44 -23.50
C LYS A 279 -2.50 -9.18 -23.24
N GLN A 280 -1.98 -9.71 -22.14
CA GLN A 280 -0.60 -9.53 -21.72
C GLN A 280 0.35 -10.45 -22.48
N ALA A 281 1.60 -10.02 -22.67
CA ALA A 281 2.66 -10.89 -23.22
C ALA A 281 2.92 -12.08 -22.29
N CYS A 282 3.03 -11.81 -20.99
CA CYS A 282 3.13 -12.75 -19.88
C CYS A 282 2.57 -12.08 -18.63
N TYR A 283 2.31 -12.86 -17.58
CA TYR A 283 1.79 -12.35 -16.31
C TYR A 283 2.88 -12.10 -15.29
N VAL A 284 3.94 -12.91 -15.32
CA VAL A 284 5.12 -12.73 -14.47
C VAL A 284 6.33 -12.47 -15.35
N GLN A 285 7.09 -11.41 -15.05
CA GLN A 285 8.40 -11.17 -15.63
C GLN A 285 9.49 -11.49 -14.61
N THR A 286 10.55 -12.15 -15.05
CA THR A 286 11.70 -12.52 -14.22
C THR A 286 12.97 -11.89 -14.75
N SER A 287 13.91 -11.57 -13.86
CA SER A 287 15.18 -10.91 -14.20
C SER A 287 16.40 -11.82 -14.03
N LEU A 288 16.32 -12.82 -13.16
CA LEU A 288 17.41 -13.75 -12.83
C LEU A 288 16.99 -15.20 -13.07
N SER A 289 17.94 -16.04 -13.49
CA SER A 289 17.68 -17.48 -13.71
C SER A 289 17.28 -18.24 -12.45
N GLY A 290 17.71 -17.75 -11.28
CA GLY A 290 17.31 -18.29 -9.99
C GLY A 290 15.96 -17.79 -9.48
N ASN A 291 15.27 -16.88 -10.17
CA ASN A 291 13.91 -16.52 -9.79
C ASN A 291 12.99 -17.73 -9.97
N ASN A 292 12.14 -18.00 -8.98
CA ASN A 292 11.23 -19.14 -8.99
C ASN A 292 9.77 -18.67 -9.01
N VAL A 293 8.99 -19.25 -9.92
CA VAL A 293 7.53 -19.04 -10.03
C VAL A 293 6.85 -20.37 -9.82
N VAL A 294 6.20 -20.55 -8.67
CA VAL A 294 5.48 -21.77 -8.33
C VAL A 294 3.98 -21.50 -8.43
N VAL A 295 3.31 -22.25 -9.30
CA VAL A 295 1.87 -22.06 -9.57
C VAL A 295 1.15 -23.41 -9.60
N PRO A 296 -0.14 -23.46 -9.21
CA PRO A 296 -0.93 -24.67 -9.37
C PRO A 296 -1.23 -24.89 -10.86
N ALA A 297 -1.43 -26.15 -11.26
CA ALA A 297 -1.80 -26.50 -12.64
C ALA A 297 -3.11 -25.85 -13.12
N THR A 298 -3.98 -25.40 -12.21
CA THR A 298 -5.32 -24.89 -12.50
C THR A 298 -5.48 -23.40 -12.18
N LEU A 299 -4.40 -22.61 -12.23
CA LEU A 299 -4.49 -21.17 -11.99
C LEU A 299 -5.36 -20.51 -13.07
N TRP A 300 -6.51 -19.96 -12.67
CA TRP A 300 -7.44 -19.34 -13.62
C TRP A 300 -6.93 -17.97 -14.04
N GLY A 301 -7.09 -17.64 -15.33
CA GLY A 301 -6.59 -16.39 -15.87
C GLY A 301 -5.15 -16.40 -16.37
N PHE A 302 -4.38 -17.45 -16.01
CA PHE A 302 -2.94 -17.52 -16.22
C PHE A 302 -2.56 -18.08 -17.60
N GLY A 303 -2.17 -17.18 -18.51
CA GLY A 303 -1.71 -17.50 -19.86
C GLY A 303 -1.49 -16.23 -20.69
N GLY A 304 -0.24 -15.86 -20.97
CA GLY A 304 0.08 -14.71 -21.81
C GLY A 304 0.28 -15.10 -23.28
N LYS A 305 0.35 -14.10 -24.18
CA LYS A 305 0.60 -14.30 -25.62
C LYS A 305 1.87 -15.11 -25.91
N GLN A 306 2.88 -15.01 -25.05
CA GLN A 306 4.19 -15.67 -25.20
C GLN A 306 4.40 -16.80 -24.18
N GLY A 307 3.42 -17.05 -23.32
CA GLY A 307 3.53 -17.88 -22.13
C GLY A 307 3.15 -17.13 -20.87
N ALA A 308 3.01 -17.83 -19.76
CA ALA A 308 2.59 -17.20 -18.51
C ALA A 308 3.71 -16.44 -17.79
N VAL A 309 4.97 -16.82 -18.05
CA VAL A 309 6.17 -16.21 -17.49
C VAL A 309 7.12 -15.80 -18.60
N CYS A 310 7.67 -14.60 -18.52
CA CYS A 310 8.79 -14.15 -19.34
C CYS A 310 10.10 -14.10 -18.53
N GLY A 311 11.22 -14.25 -19.23
CA GLY A 311 12.55 -14.10 -18.65
C GLY A 311 13.22 -15.44 -18.31
N PRO A 312 14.39 -15.38 -17.65
CA PRO A 312 15.24 -16.55 -17.43
C PRO A 312 14.83 -17.41 -16.23
N GLY A 313 13.88 -16.98 -15.42
CA GLY A 313 13.45 -17.67 -14.21
C GLY A 313 12.79 -19.04 -14.47
N THR A 314 12.73 -19.85 -13.42
CA THR A 314 12.19 -21.22 -13.48
C THR A 314 10.71 -21.23 -13.08
N VAL A 315 9.88 -21.89 -13.89
CA VAL A 315 8.47 -22.13 -13.58
C VAL A 315 8.28 -23.57 -13.11
N VAL A 316 7.70 -23.73 -11.93
CA VAL A 316 7.33 -25.04 -11.38
C VAL A 316 5.82 -25.11 -11.26
N THR A 317 5.20 -25.85 -12.17
CA THR A 317 3.78 -26.21 -12.05
C THR A 317 3.62 -27.36 -11.07
N TRP A 318 2.87 -27.13 -10.01
CA TRP A 318 2.50 -28.18 -9.06
C TRP A 318 1.14 -28.78 -9.46
N ASN A 319 1.14 -30.07 -9.80
CA ASN A 319 -0.05 -30.79 -10.27
C ASN A 319 -0.95 -31.27 -9.11
N GLY A 320 -0.78 -30.74 -7.90
CA GLY A 320 -1.52 -31.16 -6.70
C GLY A 320 -1.13 -32.54 -6.13
N GLY A 321 -0.08 -33.18 -6.67
CA GLY A 321 0.47 -34.40 -6.07
C GLY A 321 1.32 -34.06 -4.84
N PRO A 322 1.35 -34.87 -3.77
CA PRO A 322 2.17 -34.56 -2.61
C PRO A 322 3.63 -34.27 -3.02
N PRO A 323 4.32 -33.30 -2.36
CA PRO A 323 5.72 -33.03 -2.63
C PRO A 323 6.51 -34.34 -2.51
N ASN A 324 7.16 -34.74 -3.61
CA ASN A 324 7.97 -35.95 -3.66
C ASN A 324 9.32 -35.63 -3.04
N PHE A 325 9.40 -35.65 -1.71
CA PHE A 325 10.66 -35.59 -0.99
C PHE A 325 11.34 -36.96 -1.12
N ARG A 326 12.14 -37.11 -2.17
CA ARG A 326 13.18 -38.16 -2.26
C ARG A 326 14.54 -37.51 -2.21
#